data_AF-A0A1K0G9W2-F1
#
_entry.id   AF-A0A1K0G9W2-F1
#
_cell.length_a   1.000
_cell.length_b   1.000
_cell.length_c   1.000
_cell.angle_alpha   90.00
_cell.angle_beta   90.00
_cell.angle_gamma   90.00
#
_symmetry.space_group_name_H-M   'P 1'
#
loop_
_entity.id
_entity.type
_entity.pdbx_description
1 polymer ?
#
loop_
_entity_poly.entity_id
_entity_poly.type
_entity_poly.pdbx_seq_one_letter_code
_entity_poly.pdbx_strand_id
1 'polypeptide(L)'
;MLGAMPTEHVVTMLNATPPQRAVGVLLSMPRDRIDALLGAMDGRLIAKLLIAAEPERRATLLGHLDDARLAAELALLPLVEAAAVLAALPAERARPQLDRVSSEDLAMLLDAMPGPQRRRLVEVLEPMRLAGLRRVAYDKRVVESLRRTAAGLQWVPDDRDSNLLAGVLHRLFGVALRYLDSGRLPPAAVTSAQRAFAAQQVHGLLIVTNALPSVEAEERAADPDAGIPTLVITWDPDDNDGVLGRALVRLAG
;
A
#
# COMPACT_ATOMS: atom_id res chain seq x y z
N MET A 1 42.61 16.99 6.75
CA MET A 1 43.33 15.93 5.99
C MET A 1 42.43 14.97 5.21
N LEU A 2 41.09 14.97 5.35
CA LEU A 2 40.21 14.06 4.60
C LEU A 2 40.01 14.43 3.12
N GLY A 3 40.30 15.67 2.71
CA GLY A 3 40.11 16.13 1.33
C GLY A 3 41.06 15.52 0.29
N ALA A 4 42.18 14.93 0.71
CA ALA A 4 43.21 14.33 -0.17
C ALA A 4 43.27 12.80 -0.09
N MET A 5 42.44 12.16 0.75
CA MET A 5 42.42 10.71 0.92
C MET A 5 41.71 10.03 -0.26
N PRO A 6 42.13 8.83 -0.72
CA PRO A 6 41.39 8.09 -1.75
C PRO A 6 39.94 7.81 -1.35
N THR A 7 39.02 7.87 -2.32
CA THR A 7 37.57 7.73 -2.09
C THR A 7 37.21 6.42 -1.38
N GLU A 8 37.81 5.31 -1.81
CA GLU A 8 37.59 3.98 -1.22
C GLU A 8 37.93 3.94 0.28
N HIS A 9 39.07 4.52 0.66
CA HIS A 9 39.50 4.55 2.06
C HIS A 9 38.55 5.34 2.95
N VAL A 10 38.02 6.46 2.43
CA VAL A 10 37.00 7.25 3.14
C VAL A 10 35.69 6.48 3.26
N VAL A 11 35.26 5.75 2.22
CA VAL A 11 34.07 4.89 2.29
C VAL A 11 34.23 3.80 3.34
N THR A 12 35.38 3.11 3.38
CA THR A 12 35.66 2.10 4.40
C THR A 12 35.62 2.70 5.81
N MET A 13 36.22 3.88 6.00
CA MET A 13 36.19 4.60 7.28
C MET A 13 34.76 4.96 7.68
N LEU A 14 33.94 5.49 6.75
CA LEU A 14 32.56 5.86 7.03
C LEU A 14 31.71 4.64 7.39
N ASN A 15 31.94 3.50 6.75
CA ASN A 15 31.25 2.26 7.08
C ASN A 15 31.58 1.74 8.50
N ALA A 16 32.84 1.88 8.92
CA ALA A 16 33.32 1.51 10.25
C ALA A 16 32.94 2.52 11.35
N THR A 17 32.50 3.72 10.98
CA THR A 17 32.12 4.80 11.90
C THR A 17 30.64 4.67 12.31
N PRO A 18 30.26 5.02 13.56
CA PRO A 18 28.85 5.11 13.94
C PRO A 18 28.07 6.03 12.98
N PRO A 19 26.89 5.61 12.47
CA PRO A 19 26.21 6.30 11.37
C PRO A 19 25.98 7.80 11.58
N GLN A 20 25.58 8.21 12.79
CA GLN A 20 25.34 9.62 13.12
C GLN A 20 26.62 10.46 12.96
N ARG A 21 27.77 9.91 13.39
CA ARG A 21 29.07 10.55 13.22
C ARG A 21 29.52 10.53 11.76
N ALA A 22 29.28 9.43 11.05
CA ALA A 22 29.60 9.30 9.63
C ALA A 22 28.86 10.36 8.79
N VAL A 23 27.58 10.63 9.07
CA VAL A 23 26.81 11.73 8.45
C VAL A 23 27.48 13.08 8.72
N GLY A 24 27.90 13.32 9.97
CA GLY A 24 28.58 14.56 10.34
C GLY A 24 29.91 14.76 9.62
N VAL A 25 30.71 13.69 9.52
CA VAL A 25 31.99 13.71 8.79
C VAL A 25 31.75 13.93 7.30
N LEU A 26 30.79 13.22 6.69
CA LEU A 26 30.45 13.36 5.28
C LEU A 26 30.01 14.78 4.94
N LEU A 27 29.07 15.35 5.69
CA LEU A 27 28.53 16.70 5.46
C LEU A 27 29.51 17.83 5.80
N SER A 28 30.64 17.53 6.46
CA SER A 28 31.72 18.51 6.68
C SER A 28 32.65 18.65 5.47
N MET A 29 32.51 17.79 4.45
CA MET A 29 33.34 17.82 3.24
C MET A 29 32.77 18.77 2.18
N PRO A 30 33.60 19.22 1.21
CA PRO A 30 33.11 19.97 0.05
C PRO A 30 32.07 19.18 -0.76
N ARG A 31 31.11 19.87 -1.38
CA ARG A 31 30.00 19.29 -2.15
C ARG A 31 30.44 18.23 -3.17
N ASP A 32 31.41 18.56 -4.03
CA ASP A 32 31.89 17.64 -5.07
C ASP A 32 32.50 16.37 -4.47
N ARG A 33 33.07 16.46 -3.26
CA ARG A 33 33.61 15.32 -2.55
C ARG A 33 32.49 14.44 -1.98
N ILE A 34 31.41 15.04 -1.49
CA ILE A 34 30.21 14.31 -1.04
C ILE A 34 29.62 13.54 -2.22
N ASP A 35 29.45 14.19 -3.37
CA ASP A 35 28.89 13.58 -4.58
C ASP A 35 29.74 12.38 -5.03
N ALA A 36 31.06 12.55 -5.08
CA ALA A 36 31.99 11.46 -5.42
C ALA A 36 31.95 10.30 -4.42
N LEU A 37 31.81 10.59 -3.12
CA LEU A 37 31.71 9.56 -2.08
C LEU A 37 30.39 8.80 -2.16
N LEU A 38 29.27 9.50 -2.30
CA LEU A 38 27.96 8.87 -2.46
C LEU A 38 27.89 8.02 -3.73
N GLY A 39 28.52 8.45 -4.82
CA GLY A 39 28.64 7.66 -6.04
C GLY A 39 29.44 6.37 -5.87
N ALA A 40 30.41 6.34 -4.96
CA ALA A 40 31.25 5.18 -4.66
C ALA A 40 30.67 4.26 -3.56
N MET A 41 29.69 4.72 -2.78
CA MET A 41 29.06 3.93 -1.72
C MET A 41 28.05 2.93 -2.28
N ASP A 42 28.01 1.75 -1.66
CA ASP A 42 26.87 0.85 -1.84
C ASP A 42 25.59 1.45 -1.23
N GLY A 43 24.44 1.00 -1.71
CA GLY A 43 23.17 1.55 -1.24
C GLY A 43 22.85 1.22 0.21
N ARG A 44 23.34 0.11 0.75
CA ARG A 44 23.08 -0.24 2.16
C ARG A 44 23.72 0.78 3.11
N LEU A 45 24.91 1.26 2.78
CA LEU A 45 25.56 2.30 3.55
C LEU A 45 24.81 3.63 3.43
N ILE A 46 24.36 4.02 2.23
CA ILE A 46 23.59 5.25 2.04
C ILE A 46 22.26 5.18 2.81
N ALA A 47 21.50 4.10 2.69
CA ALA A 47 20.29 3.84 3.44
C ALA A 47 20.51 3.97 4.96
N LYS A 48 21.59 3.35 5.48
CA LYS A 48 21.98 3.45 6.90
C LYS A 48 22.25 4.90 7.33
N LEU A 49 22.92 5.68 6.48
CA LEU A 49 23.21 7.09 6.75
C LEU A 49 21.94 7.96 6.71
N LEU A 50 21.04 7.72 5.76
CA LEU A 50 19.76 8.44 5.66
C LEU A 50 18.88 8.21 6.89
N ILE A 51 18.77 6.97 7.37
CA ILE A 51 18.03 6.63 8.59
C ILE A 51 18.63 7.37 9.79
N ALA A 52 19.96 7.31 9.94
CA ALA A 52 20.66 7.86 11.10
C ALA A 52 20.78 9.39 11.10
N ALA A 53 20.53 10.05 9.97
CA ALA A 53 20.61 11.50 9.86
C ALA A 53 19.40 12.17 10.52
N GLU A 54 19.69 13.21 11.31
CA GLU A 54 18.70 14.18 11.79
C GLU A 54 17.99 14.87 10.60
N PRO A 55 16.74 15.35 10.75
CA PRO A 55 15.92 15.82 9.64
C PRO A 55 16.61 16.83 8.68
N GLU A 56 17.31 17.82 9.22
CA GLU A 56 18.03 18.83 8.42
C GLU A 56 19.18 18.21 7.62
N ARG A 57 20.01 17.38 8.28
CA ARG A 57 21.14 16.68 7.66
C ARG A 57 20.68 15.67 6.63
N ARG A 58 19.55 15.00 6.89
CA ARG A 58 18.89 14.09 5.95
C ARG A 58 18.46 14.85 4.70
N ALA A 59 17.80 16.00 4.85
CA ALA A 59 17.41 16.83 3.72
C ALA A 59 18.64 17.27 2.89
N THR A 60 19.75 17.63 3.54
CA THR A 60 21.02 17.92 2.85
C THR A 60 21.51 16.70 2.06
N LEU A 61 21.62 15.52 2.67
CA LEU A 61 22.07 14.30 2.00
C LEU A 61 21.18 13.94 0.81
N LEU A 62 19.86 14.04 0.96
CA LEU A 62 18.90 13.80 -0.11
C LEU A 62 19.09 14.77 -1.29
N GLY A 63 19.57 15.98 -1.04
CA GLY A 63 19.91 16.97 -2.06
C GLY A 63 21.10 16.57 -2.96
N HIS A 64 21.91 15.61 -2.53
CA HIS A 64 23.02 15.06 -3.32
C HIS A 64 22.64 13.82 -4.15
N LEU A 65 21.49 13.20 -3.87
CA LEU A 65 21.00 12.05 -4.62
C LEU A 65 20.12 12.52 -5.78
N ASP A 66 20.38 12.03 -6.98
CA ASP A 66 19.43 12.14 -8.09
C ASP A 66 18.21 11.24 -7.85
N ASP A 67 17.16 11.41 -8.66
CA ASP A 67 15.88 10.71 -8.45
C ASP A 67 15.95 9.21 -8.77
N ALA A 68 16.90 8.78 -9.60
CA ALA A 68 17.10 7.36 -9.89
C ALA A 68 17.77 6.67 -8.70
N ARG A 69 18.82 7.28 -8.16
CA ARG A 69 19.54 6.81 -6.98
C ARG A 69 18.65 6.85 -5.75
N LEU A 70 17.93 7.95 -5.52
CA LEU A 70 16.97 8.06 -4.42
C LEU A 70 15.98 6.90 -4.40
N ALA A 71 15.42 6.54 -5.55
CA ALA A 71 14.49 5.42 -5.64
C ALA A 71 15.13 4.07 -5.30
N ALA A 72 16.35 3.85 -5.81
CA ALA A 72 17.10 2.63 -5.50
C ALA A 72 17.37 2.52 -3.99
N GLU A 73 17.70 3.64 -3.33
CA GLU A 73 17.91 3.67 -1.89
C GLU A 73 16.61 3.48 -1.09
N LEU A 74 15.52 4.11 -1.50
CA LEU A 74 14.20 3.94 -0.86
C LEU A 74 13.73 2.47 -0.93
N ALA A 75 14.01 1.77 -2.01
CA ALA A 75 13.65 0.35 -2.17
C ALA A 75 14.43 -0.59 -1.22
N LEU A 76 15.54 -0.13 -0.65
CA LEU A 76 16.33 -0.88 0.33
C LEU A 76 15.89 -0.64 1.77
N LEU A 77 15.07 0.39 2.01
CA LEU A 77 14.62 0.76 3.34
C LEU A 77 13.38 -0.05 3.75
N PRO A 78 13.26 -0.41 5.04
CA PRO A 78 11.97 -0.83 5.55
C PRO A 78 10.98 0.35 5.44
N LEU A 79 9.70 -0.01 5.32
CA LEU A 79 8.67 0.93 4.85
C LEU A 79 8.48 2.14 5.77
N VAL A 80 8.62 1.96 7.08
CA VAL A 80 8.47 3.04 8.07
C VAL A 80 9.60 4.06 7.91
N GLU A 81 10.82 3.59 7.67
CA GLU A 81 11.99 4.43 7.42
C GLU A 81 11.89 5.13 6.07
N ALA A 82 11.43 4.43 5.03
CA ALA A 82 11.15 5.03 3.73
C ALA A 82 10.13 6.17 3.84
N ALA A 83 9.07 6.00 4.65
CA ALA A 83 8.10 7.04 4.94
C ALA A 83 8.74 8.27 5.61
N ALA A 84 9.65 8.06 6.57
CA ALA A 84 10.37 9.14 7.24
C ALA A 84 11.35 9.88 6.31
N VAL A 85 11.93 9.19 5.32
CA VAL A 85 12.77 9.81 4.27
C VAL A 85 11.90 10.61 3.30
N LEU A 86 10.80 10.03 2.81
CA LEU A 86 9.86 10.70 1.90
C LEU A 86 9.21 11.94 2.53
N ALA A 87 8.90 11.88 3.83
CA ALA A 87 8.35 13.02 4.57
C ALA A 87 9.31 14.22 4.64
N ALA A 88 10.63 13.98 4.54
CA ALA A 88 11.65 15.03 4.55
C ALA A 88 11.90 15.65 3.16
N LEU A 89 11.42 15.02 2.08
CA LEU A 89 11.59 15.55 0.72
C LEU A 89 10.60 16.69 0.42
N PRO A 90 10.95 17.62 -0.49
CA PRO A 90 9.98 18.46 -1.18
C PRO A 90 8.94 17.60 -1.93
N ALA A 91 7.71 18.09 -2.05
CA ALA A 91 6.59 17.33 -2.62
C ALA A 91 6.87 16.93 -4.08
N GLU A 92 7.53 17.81 -4.83
CA GLU A 92 7.92 17.65 -6.23
C GLU A 92 8.88 16.48 -6.43
N ARG A 93 9.77 16.24 -5.45
CA ARG A 93 10.72 15.12 -5.47
C ARG A 93 10.15 13.85 -4.86
N ALA A 94 9.22 13.95 -3.91
CA ALA A 94 8.56 12.80 -3.31
C ALA A 94 7.57 12.15 -4.28
N ARG A 95 6.80 12.95 -5.03
CA ARG A 95 5.77 12.47 -5.97
C ARG A 95 6.25 11.34 -6.91
N PRO A 96 7.33 11.50 -7.70
CA PRO A 96 7.78 10.44 -8.61
C PRO A 96 8.22 9.16 -7.89
N GLN A 97 8.54 9.23 -6.59
CA GLN A 97 8.86 8.06 -5.78
C GLN A 97 7.59 7.35 -5.30
N LEU A 98 6.58 8.12 -4.90
CA LEU A 98 5.25 7.60 -4.54
C LEU A 98 4.51 6.97 -5.74
N ASP A 99 4.83 7.40 -6.96
CA ASP A 99 4.26 6.82 -8.19
C ASP A 99 4.85 5.44 -8.54
N ARG A 100 5.99 5.06 -7.94
CA ARG A 100 6.68 3.79 -8.20
C ARG A 100 6.20 2.64 -7.32
N VAL A 101 5.50 2.93 -6.22
CA VAL A 101 5.05 1.91 -5.25
C VAL A 101 3.63 1.42 -5.56
N SER A 102 3.25 0.25 -5.05
CA SER A 102 1.87 -0.22 -5.16
C SER A 102 0.91 0.67 -4.35
N SER A 103 -0.41 0.51 -4.55
CA SER A 103 -1.40 1.27 -3.77
C SER A 103 -1.38 0.86 -2.30
N GLU A 104 -1.09 -0.42 -2.02
CA GLU A 104 -0.98 -1.00 -0.69
C GLU A 104 0.24 -0.43 0.04
N ASP A 105 1.40 -0.44 -0.61
CA ASP A 105 2.62 0.13 -0.08
C ASP A 105 2.50 1.64 0.10
N LEU A 106 1.85 2.34 -0.84
CA LEU A 106 1.56 3.77 -0.71
C LEU A 106 0.68 4.05 0.51
N ALA A 107 -0.37 3.26 0.73
CA ALA A 107 -1.25 3.44 1.89
C ALA A 107 -0.48 3.27 3.20
N MET A 108 0.35 2.23 3.29
CA MET A 108 1.19 1.99 4.46
C MET A 108 2.26 3.07 4.67
N LEU A 109 2.89 3.56 3.59
CA LEU A 109 3.84 4.68 3.65
C LEU A 109 3.16 5.93 4.20
N LEU A 110 1.99 6.29 3.66
CA LEU A 110 1.25 7.47 4.10
C LEU A 110 0.76 7.32 5.55
N ASP A 111 0.33 6.14 5.96
CA ASP A 111 -0.08 5.86 7.35
C ASP A 111 1.08 6.02 8.35
N ALA A 112 2.31 5.71 7.93
CA ALA A 112 3.51 5.88 8.75
C ALA A 112 4.02 7.34 8.83
N MET A 113 3.49 8.26 8.02
CA MET A 113 3.91 9.67 8.01
C MET A 113 3.17 10.52 9.04
N PRO A 114 3.81 11.57 9.59
CA PRO A 114 3.10 12.54 10.40
C PRO A 114 2.06 13.31 9.58
N GLY A 115 0.95 13.67 10.23
CA GLY A 115 -0.25 14.22 9.58
C GLY A 115 -0.02 15.40 8.63
N PRO A 116 0.78 16.43 8.98
CA PRO A 116 1.06 17.55 8.08
C PRO A 116 1.77 17.13 6.78
N GLN A 117 2.79 16.28 6.88
CA GLN A 117 3.57 15.79 5.73
C GLN A 117 2.72 14.88 4.86
N ARG A 118 1.91 14.00 5.48
CA ARG A 118 0.94 13.16 4.78
C ARG A 118 -0.02 13.99 3.94
N ARG A 119 -0.64 15.03 4.52
CA ARG A 119 -1.59 15.91 3.80
C ARG A 119 -0.93 16.57 2.59
N ARG A 120 0.25 17.17 2.80
CA ARG A 120 1.02 17.82 1.73
C ARG A 120 1.31 16.85 0.57
N LEU A 121 1.67 15.59 0.87
CA LEU A 121 1.94 14.61 -0.17
C LEU A 121 0.67 14.12 -0.87
N VAL A 122 -0.43 13.93 -0.13
CA VAL A 122 -1.73 13.56 -0.70
C VAL A 122 -2.24 14.62 -1.69
N GLU A 123 -2.00 15.91 -1.42
CA GLU A 123 -2.40 17.02 -2.30
C GLU A 123 -1.72 16.99 -3.69
N VAL A 124 -0.54 16.37 -3.80
CA VAL A 124 0.21 16.29 -5.07
C VAL A 124 0.08 14.93 -5.77
N LEU A 125 -0.69 13.99 -5.20
CA LEU A 125 -0.93 12.69 -5.82
C LEU A 125 -1.93 12.79 -6.99
N GLU A 126 -1.68 11.98 -8.02
CA GLU A 126 -2.59 11.87 -9.15
C GLU A 126 -3.96 11.28 -8.73
N PRO A 127 -5.09 11.70 -9.34
CA PRO A 127 -6.43 11.24 -8.97
C PRO A 127 -6.61 9.71 -8.96
N MET A 128 -5.95 9.00 -9.88
CA MET A 128 -5.96 7.53 -9.95
C MET A 128 -5.25 6.88 -8.75
N ARG A 129 -4.23 7.52 -8.20
CA ARG A 129 -3.55 7.05 -6.98
C ARG A 129 -4.46 7.24 -5.77
N LEU A 130 -5.16 8.36 -5.70
CA LEU A 130 -6.16 8.61 -4.66
C LEU A 130 -7.32 7.60 -4.72
N ALA A 131 -7.77 7.23 -5.92
CA ALA A 131 -8.75 6.15 -6.11
C ALA A 131 -8.23 4.81 -5.56
N GLY A 132 -6.99 4.44 -5.89
CA GLY A 132 -6.33 3.25 -5.34
C GLY A 132 -6.27 3.25 -3.80
N LEU A 133 -5.94 4.40 -3.20
CA LEU A 133 -5.91 4.54 -1.74
C LEU A 133 -7.29 4.39 -1.10
N ARG A 134 -8.35 4.95 -1.73
CA ARG A 134 -9.72 4.77 -1.25
C ARG A 134 -10.15 3.30 -1.32
N ARG A 135 -9.81 2.60 -2.41
CA ARG A 135 -10.04 1.14 -2.52
C ARG A 135 -9.34 0.38 -1.40
N VAL A 136 -8.03 0.61 -1.18
CA VAL A 136 -7.28 -0.08 -0.12
C VAL A 136 -7.89 0.20 1.27
N ALA A 137 -8.28 1.45 1.53
CA ALA A 137 -8.94 1.81 2.79
C ALA A 137 -10.29 1.12 2.96
N TYR A 138 -11.09 1.03 1.89
CA TYR A 138 -12.35 0.30 1.87
C TYR A 138 -12.13 -1.19 2.17
N ASP A 139 -11.21 -1.83 1.45
CA ASP A 139 -10.90 -3.25 1.61
C ASP A 139 -10.47 -3.57 3.05
N LYS A 140 -9.59 -2.75 3.62
CA LYS A 140 -9.15 -2.88 5.02
C LYS A 140 -10.33 -2.84 6.00
N ARG A 141 -11.28 -1.92 5.81
CA ARG A 141 -12.45 -1.76 6.69
C ARG A 141 -13.43 -2.93 6.56
N VAL A 142 -13.70 -3.38 5.34
CA VAL A 142 -14.53 -4.58 5.11
C VAL A 142 -13.90 -5.81 5.77
N VAL A 143 -12.60 -6.04 5.56
CA VAL A 143 -11.87 -7.15 6.19
C VAL A 143 -11.93 -7.06 7.71
N GLU A 144 -11.75 -5.88 8.28
CA GLU A 144 -11.84 -5.68 9.73
C GLU A 144 -13.23 -6.01 10.28
N SER A 145 -14.29 -5.57 9.60
CA SER A 145 -15.67 -5.90 9.97
C SER A 145 -15.94 -7.41 9.86
N LEU A 146 -15.48 -8.06 8.78
CA LEU A 146 -15.61 -9.49 8.57
C LEU A 146 -14.86 -10.33 9.60
N ARG A 147 -13.67 -9.90 10.06
CA ARG A 147 -12.90 -10.63 11.09
C ARG A 147 -13.68 -10.87 12.39
N ARG A 148 -14.69 -10.05 12.66
CA ARG A 148 -15.54 -10.18 13.86
C ARG A 148 -16.60 -11.28 13.73
N THR A 149 -16.90 -11.72 12.50
CA THR A 149 -18.03 -12.63 12.20
C THR A 149 -17.63 -13.90 11.46
N ALA A 150 -16.53 -13.85 10.70
CA ALA A 150 -16.00 -14.96 9.92
C ALA A 150 -14.63 -15.40 10.43
N ALA A 151 -14.38 -16.71 10.38
CA ALA A 151 -13.08 -17.30 10.67
C ALA A 151 -12.30 -17.54 9.37
N GLY A 152 -10.97 -17.68 9.48
CA GLY A 152 -10.14 -18.14 8.36
C GLY A 152 -10.16 -17.23 7.12
N LEU A 153 -10.25 -15.91 7.31
CA LEU A 153 -10.18 -14.96 6.19
C LEU A 153 -8.82 -15.06 5.49
N GLN A 154 -8.87 -15.40 4.20
CA GLN A 154 -7.69 -15.57 3.36
C GLN A 154 -7.90 -14.92 2.01
N TRP A 155 -6.91 -14.18 1.51
CA TRP A 155 -6.95 -13.69 0.13
C TRP A 155 -6.85 -14.85 -0.86
N VAL A 156 -7.64 -14.79 -1.93
CA VAL A 156 -7.48 -15.71 -3.06
C VAL A 156 -6.13 -15.41 -3.71
N PRO A 157 -5.22 -16.40 -3.82
CA PRO A 157 -3.91 -16.19 -4.44
C PRO A 157 -4.04 -15.75 -5.90
N ASP A 158 -3.08 -14.94 -6.36
CA ASP A 158 -2.96 -14.44 -7.74
C ASP A 158 -4.18 -13.67 -8.29
N ASP A 159 -5.09 -13.28 -7.39
CA ASP A 159 -6.26 -12.52 -7.73
C ASP A 159 -5.98 -11.00 -7.73
N ARG A 160 -6.47 -10.31 -8.77
CA ARG A 160 -6.34 -8.86 -8.92
C ARG A 160 -7.57 -8.09 -8.41
N ASP A 161 -8.65 -8.81 -8.15
CA ASP A 161 -9.98 -8.24 -7.91
C ASP A 161 -10.36 -8.23 -6.42
N SER A 162 -9.41 -8.22 -5.47
CA SER A 162 -9.69 -8.18 -4.03
C SER A 162 -10.73 -9.25 -3.60
N ASN A 163 -10.46 -10.51 -3.88
CA ASN A 163 -11.31 -11.64 -3.47
C ASN A 163 -10.75 -12.37 -2.24
N LEU A 164 -11.64 -12.73 -1.31
CA LEU A 164 -11.34 -13.42 -0.06
C LEU A 164 -12.13 -14.73 0.04
N LEU A 165 -11.56 -15.69 0.75
CA LEU A 165 -12.25 -16.85 1.29
C LEU A 165 -12.57 -16.61 2.76
N ALA A 166 -13.78 -16.97 3.18
CA ALA A 166 -14.28 -16.80 4.54
C ALA A 166 -14.94 -18.08 5.06
N GLY A 167 -14.53 -18.54 6.24
CA GLY A 167 -15.14 -19.66 6.93
C GLY A 167 -16.25 -19.21 7.88
N VAL A 168 -17.46 -19.73 7.71
CA VAL A 168 -18.62 -19.42 8.57
C VAL A 168 -19.40 -20.71 8.81
N LEU A 169 -19.67 -21.05 10.08
CA LEU A 169 -20.44 -22.24 10.47
C LEU A 169 -19.97 -23.54 9.78
N HIS A 170 -18.66 -23.78 9.72
CA HIS A 170 -18.02 -24.92 9.04
C HIS A 170 -18.20 -24.98 7.51
N ARG A 171 -18.69 -23.90 6.90
CA ARG A 171 -18.79 -23.74 5.44
C ARG A 171 -17.83 -22.68 4.95
N LEU A 172 -17.42 -22.82 3.69
CA LEU A 172 -16.52 -21.90 3.02
C LEU A 172 -17.31 -21.01 2.05
N PHE A 173 -17.12 -19.69 2.15
CA PHE A 173 -17.77 -18.67 1.32
C PHE A 173 -16.73 -17.86 0.57
N GLY A 174 -17.07 -17.47 -0.67
CA GLY A 174 -16.33 -16.45 -1.41
C GLY A 174 -16.82 -15.07 -1.01
N VAL A 175 -15.90 -14.12 -0.84
CA VAL A 175 -16.21 -12.71 -0.59
C VAL A 175 -15.47 -11.85 -1.60
N ALA A 176 -16.22 -11.10 -2.41
CA ALA A 176 -15.69 -10.24 -3.46
C ALA A 176 -15.86 -8.76 -3.08
N LEU A 177 -14.75 -8.03 -2.93
CA LEU A 177 -14.76 -6.63 -2.52
C LEU A 177 -14.75 -5.74 -3.77
N ARG A 178 -15.76 -4.90 -3.93
CA ARG A 178 -15.96 -4.09 -5.14
C ARG A 178 -16.11 -2.63 -4.77
N TYR A 179 -14.99 -1.93 -4.75
CA TYR A 179 -14.99 -0.47 -4.59
C TYR A 179 -15.16 0.24 -5.94
N LEU A 180 -16.06 1.22 -5.98
CA LEU A 180 -16.30 2.11 -7.11
C LEU A 180 -16.18 3.56 -6.65
N ASP A 181 -15.41 4.38 -7.37
CA ASP A 181 -15.36 5.83 -7.10
C ASP A 181 -16.65 6.55 -7.47
N SER A 182 -17.41 6.02 -8.43
CA SER A 182 -18.68 6.60 -8.85
C SER A 182 -19.55 5.57 -9.59
N GLY A 183 -20.84 5.87 -9.69
CA GLY A 183 -21.80 5.07 -10.45
C GLY A 183 -22.41 3.91 -9.66
N ARG A 184 -22.80 2.86 -10.38
CA ARG A 184 -23.46 1.66 -9.86
C ARG A 184 -22.62 0.43 -10.13
N LEU A 185 -22.74 -0.60 -9.30
CA LEU A 185 -22.06 -1.88 -9.54
C LEU A 185 -22.54 -2.48 -10.87
N PRO A 186 -21.65 -2.72 -11.85
CA PRO A 186 -22.05 -3.28 -13.14
C PRO A 186 -22.22 -4.80 -13.08
N PRO A 187 -23.04 -5.40 -13.97
CA PRO A 187 -23.23 -6.86 -14.01
C PRO A 187 -21.95 -7.64 -14.32
N ALA A 188 -21.00 -7.00 -15.02
CA ALA A 188 -19.68 -7.58 -15.27
C ALA A 188 -18.88 -7.83 -13.99
N ALA A 189 -19.04 -7.00 -12.95
CA ALA A 189 -18.36 -7.20 -11.66
C ALA A 189 -18.90 -8.44 -10.93
N VAL A 190 -20.21 -8.68 -11.02
CA VAL A 190 -20.86 -9.89 -10.48
C VAL A 190 -20.37 -11.13 -11.21
N THR A 191 -20.34 -11.07 -12.54
CA THR A 191 -19.86 -12.18 -13.38
C THR A 191 -18.38 -12.49 -13.14
N SER A 192 -17.54 -11.46 -12.96
CA SER A 192 -16.12 -11.65 -12.62
C SER A 192 -15.97 -12.34 -11.28
N ALA A 193 -16.70 -11.89 -10.25
CA ALA A 193 -16.67 -12.50 -8.92
C ALA A 193 -17.12 -13.98 -8.95
N GLN A 194 -18.23 -14.28 -9.62
CA GLN A 194 -18.70 -15.67 -9.78
C GLN A 194 -17.64 -16.56 -10.46
N ARG A 195 -17.00 -16.05 -11.51
CA ARG A 195 -15.93 -16.77 -12.22
C ARG A 195 -14.71 -17.01 -11.32
N ALA A 196 -14.33 -16.03 -10.50
CA ALA A 196 -13.18 -16.14 -9.59
C ALA A 196 -13.36 -17.28 -8.57
N PHE A 197 -14.60 -17.51 -8.12
CA PHE A 197 -14.91 -18.55 -7.13
C PHE A 197 -15.46 -19.86 -7.72
N ALA A 198 -15.68 -19.94 -9.03
CA ALA A 198 -16.19 -21.15 -9.69
C ALA A 198 -15.31 -22.39 -9.43
N ALA A 199 -14.00 -22.21 -9.31
CA ALA A 199 -13.05 -23.29 -9.04
C ALA A 199 -12.83 -23.58 -7.54
N GLN A 200 -13.34 -22.74 -6.63
CA GLN A 200 -12.98 -22.74 -5.21
C GLN A 200 -13.93 -23.56 -4.32
N GLN A 201 -14.92 -24.27 -4.90
CA GLN A 201 -15.91 -25.08 -4.17
C GLN A 201 -16.58 -24.35 -2.99
N VAL A 202 -16.86 -23.05 -3.16
CA VAL A 202 -17.53 -22.25 -2.13
C VAL A 202 -19.03 -22.57 -2.07
N HIS A 203 -19.61 -22.44 -0.89
CA HIS A 203 -21.03 -22.68 -0.62
C HIS A 203 -21.92 -21.48 -1.00
N GLY A 204 -21.31 -20.31 -1.16
CA GLY A 204 -21.98 -19.08 -1.56
C GLY A 204 -20.97 -17.97 -1.79
N LEU A 205 -21.42 -16.91 -2.47
CA LEU A 205 -20.64 -15.74 -2.81
C LEU A 205 -21.32 -14.49 -2.24
N LEU A 206 -20.58 -13.74 -1.42
CA LEU A 206 -20.95 -12.40 -0.97
C LEU A 206 -20.17 -11.36 -1.76
N ILE A 207 -20.85 -10.47 -2.46
CA ILE A 207 -20.25 -9.30 -3.11
C ILE A 207 -20.51 -8.09 -2.22
N VAL A 208 -19.45 -7.47 -1.72
CA VAL A 208 -19.52 -6.29 -0.84
C VAL A 208 -19.07 -5.08 -1.65
N THR A 209 -19.92 -4.06 -1.75
CA THR A 209 -19.69 -2.87 -2.59
C THR A 209 -20.03 -1.59 -1.84
N ASN A 210 -19.35 -0.48 -2.15
CA ASN A 210 -19.74 0.86 -1.66
C ASN A 210 -20.78 1.55 -2.56
N ALA A 211 -21.09 0.96 -3.70
CA ALA A 211 -22.03 1.50 -4.69
C ALA A 211 -23.29 0.64 -4.77
N LEU A 212 -24.43 1.29 -5.04
CA LEU A 212 -25.69 0.61 -5.32
C LEU A 212 -25.56 -0.28 -6.57
N PRO A 213 -26.11 -1.51 -6.56
CA PRO A 213 -26.14 -2.33 -7.76
C PRO A 213 -27.03 -1.76 -8.87
N SER A 214 -26.69 -2.08 -10.12
CA SER A 214 -27.62 -1.91 -11.24
C SER A 214 -28.67 -3.03 -11.23
N VAL A 215 -29.80 -2.80 -11.90
CA VAL A 215 -30.86 -3.83 -12.05
C VAL A 215 -30.28 -5.11 -12.66
N GLU A 216 -29.47 -4.99 -13.71
CA GLU A 216 -28.80 -6.12 -14.35
C GLU A 216 -27.83 -6.86 -13.42
N ALA A 217 -27.17 -6.15 -12.50
CA ALA A 217 -26.29 -6.76 -11.51
C ALA A 217 -27.08 -7.54 -10.44
N GLU A 218 -28.24 -7.01 -10.02
CA GLU A 218 -29.17 -7.71 -9.12
C GLU A 218 -29.74 -8.96 -9.78
N GLU A 219 -30.22 -8.85 -11.03
CA GLU A 219 -30.71 -9.98 -11.82
C GLU A 219 -29.63 -11.05 -11.99
N ARG A 220 -28.39 -10.65 -12.30
CA ARG A 220 -27.26 -11.58 -12.45
C ARG A 220 -26.88 -12.28 -11.14
N ALA A 221 -27.03 -11.62 -10.00
CA ALA A 221 -26.78 -12.21 -8.69
C ALA A 221 -27.90 -13.15 -8.25
N ALA A 222 -29.15 -12.86 -8.62
CA ALA A 222 -30.32 -13.68 -8.32
C ALA A 222 -30.49 -14.89 -9.26
N ASP A 223 -29.76 -14.93 -10.37
CA ASP A 223 -29.81 -16.00 -11.36
C ASP A 223 -29.45 -17.37 -10.75
N PRO A 224 -30.43 -18.30 -10.65
CA PRO A 224 -30.19 -19.62 -10.07
C PRO A 224 -29.27 -20.49 -10.94
N ASP A 225 -29.18 -20.22 -12.25
CA ASP A 225 -28.36 -20.97 -13.18
C ASP A 225 -26.87 -20.57 -13.09
N ALA A 226 -26.54 -19.54 -12.30
CA ALA A 226 -25.17 -19.11 -12.05
C ALA A 226 -24.32 -20.11 -11.25
N GLY A 227 -24.95 -21.13 -10.65
CA GLY A 227 -24.30 -22.26 -9.99
C GLY A 227 -23.81 -22.01 -8.56
N ILE A 228 -23.59 -20.75 -8.16
CA ILE A 228 -23.20 -20.38 -6.79
C ILE A 228 -24.21 -19.35 -6.24
N PRO A 229 -24.88 -19.63 -5.11
CA PRO A 229 -25.75 -18.64 -4.45
C PRO A 229 -25.00 -17.34 -4.23
N THR A 230 -25.45 -16.26 -4.86
CA THR A 230 -24.75 -14.97 -4.86
C THR A 230 -25.61 -13.92 -4.16
N LEU A 231 -25.01 -13.16 -3.25
CA LEU A 231 -25.66 -12.03 -2.57
C LEU A 231 -24.82 -10.77 -2.77
N VAL A 232 -25.44 -9.68 -3.20
CA VAL A 232 -24.81 -8.36 -3.32
C VAL A 232 -25.27 -7.50 -2.16
N ILE A 233 -24.34 -6.89 -1.45
CA ILE A 233 -24.60 -5.97 -0.34
C ILE A 233 -23.86 -4.65 -0.58
N THR A 234 -24.61 -3.55 -0.52
CA THR A 234 -24.02 -2.22 -0.35
C THR A 234 -23.65 -2.05 1.12
N TRP A 235 -22.41 -1.71 1.40
CA TRP A 235 -21.88 -1.51 2.74
C TRP A 235 -21.04 -0.24 2.80
N ASP A 236 -21.38 0.63 3.74
CA ASP A 236 -20.61 1.80 4.11
C ASP A 236 -19.85 1.55 5.42
N PRO A 237 -18.61 2.06 5.58
CA PRO A 237 -17.90 2.07 6.85
C PRO A 237 -18.65 2.61 8.07
N ASP A 238 -19.59 3.52 7.86
CA ASP A 238 -20.43 4.08 8.93
C ASP A 238 -21.64 3.18 9.25
N ASP A 239 -21.89 2.14 8.46
CA ASP A 239 -22.93 1.16 8.72
C ASP A 239 -22.59 0.25 9.91
N ASN A 240 -23.64 -0.33 10.50
CA ASN A 240 -23.48 -1.33 11.56
C ASN A 240 -22.77 -2.59 11.01
N ASP A 241 -21.61 -2.93 11.60
CA ASP A 241 -20.83 -4.14 11.33
C ASP A 241 -21.64 -5.44 11.20
N GLY A 242 -22.78 -5.52 11.89
CA GLY A 242 -23.66 -6.68 11.83
C GLY A 242 -24.27 -6.96 10.44
N VAL A 243 -24.23 -6.01 9.50
CA VAL A 243 -24.75 -6.20 8.13
C VAL A 243 -24.02 -7.34 7.41
N LEU A 244 -22.69 -7.34 7.43
CA LEU A 244 -21.89 -8.35 6.73
C LEU A 244 -22.03 -9.73 7.36
N GLY A 245 -22.06 -9.80 8.70
CA GLY A 245 -22.29 -11.05 9.43
C GLY A 245 -23.66 -11.66 9.11
N ARG A 246 -24.73 -10.85 9.11
CA ARG A 246 -26.08 -11.32 8.74
C ARG A 246 -26.14 -11.79 7.28
N ALA A 247 -25.44 -11.12 6.37
CA ALA A 247 -25.37 -11.50 4.97
C ALA A 247 -24.72 -12.89 4.79
N LEU A 248 -23.62 -13.15 5.49
CA LEU A 248 -22.95 -14.46 5.48
C LEU A 248 -23.81 -15.55 6.11
N VAL A 249 -24.47 -15.27 7.24
CA VAL A 249 -25.40 -16.24 7.87
C VAL A 249 -26.58 -16.54 6.96
N ARG A 250 -27.11 -15.56 6.23
CA ARG A 250 -28.18 -15.75 5.24
C ARG A 250 -27.74 -16.63 4.07
N LEU A 251 -26.48 -16.56 3.64
CA LEU A 251 -25.93 -17.48 2.64
C LEU A 251 -25.70 -18.89 3.19
N ALA A 252 -25.62 -19.06 4.50
CA ALA A 252 -25.41 -20.35 5.15
C ALA A 252 -26.71 -21.11 5.48
N GLY A 253 -27.84 -20.41 5.61
CA GLY A 253 -29.16 -20.98 5.92
C GLY A 253 -29.98 -21.24 4.67
#